data_AF-A0AAW9IPU0-F1
#
_entry.id   AF-A0AAW9IPU0-F1
#
_cell.length_a   1.000
_cell.length_b   1.000
_cell.length_c   1.000
_cell.angle_alpha   90.00
_cell.angle_beta   90.00
_cell.angle_gamma   90.00
#
_symmetry.space_group_name_H-M   'P 1'
#
loop_
_entity.id
_entity.type
_entity.pdbx_description
1 polymer ?
#
loop_
_entity_poly.entity_id
_entity_poly.type
_entity_poly.pdbx_seq_one_letter_code
_entity_poly.pdbx_strand_id
1 'polypeptide(L)'
;MSRYAPQRNYFDIAEKLNKWESIIFIISFIFSLIFSIYLKDSNFSSIVSIILLVILTVLTFSTAYYQNKGDTIRRRDFIDNSFGTKLTIYSSVDYYTNSEVEFGMNKALINVFENLFFSLNIVKKMKNNSVIKMSIGLLILLLFATYGFANSLLALPILQLFLSKYFIEEFILLNNYVQELEILEQEIIDVLTIKEMNRVIREGRIMKILIGYECNISYSKIMLDSKIFNRMNDELSLKWNEIKIKYNI
;
A
#
# COMPACT_ATOMS: atom_id res chain seq x y z
N MET A 1 -1.58 18.05 6.20
CA MET A 1 -0.55 17.59 5.24
C MET A 1 0.81 18.03 5.74
N SER A 2 1.81 17.14 5.74
CA SER A 2 3.18 17.50 6.15
C SER A 2 3.75 18.60 5.28
N ARG A 3 4.38 19.60 5.89
CA ARG A 3 5.04 20.68 5.14
C ARG A 3 6.26 20.17 4.39
N TYR A 4 6.97 19.20 4.95
CA TYR A 4 8.13 18.58 4.31
C TYR A 4 8.31 17.12 4.78
N ALA A 5 8.65 16.23 3.86
CA ALA A 5 8.98 14.84 4.16
C ALA A 5 10.13 14.37 3.25
N PRO A 6 11.31 13.99 3.79
CA PRO A 6 12.49 13.65 2.98
C PRO A 6 12.29 12.43 2.07
N GLN A 7 11.38 11.53 2.43
CA GLN A 7 11.00 10.35 1.66
C GLN A 7 10.08 10.65 0.46
N ARG A 8 9.42 11.82 0.43
CA ARG A 8 8.35 12.13 -0.54
C ARG A 8 8.80 11.98 -1.99
N ASN A 9 9.97 12.49 -2.34
CA ASN A 9 10.51 12.43 -3.69
C ASN A 9 10.65 10.98 -4.21
N TYR A 10 11.07 10.05 -3.34
CA TYR A 10 11.23 8.64 -3.71
C TYR A 10 9.87 7.98 -3.94
N PHE A 11 8.88 8.28 -3.09
CA PHE A 11 7.52 7.78 -3.28
C PHE A 11 6.84 8.39 -4.51
N ASP A 12 7.05 9.66 -4.82
CA ASP A 12 6.50 10.29 -6.04
C ASP A 12 7.10 9.67 -7.32
N ILE A 13 8.40 9.31 -7.31
CA ILE A 13 9.01 8.57 -8.42
C ILE A 13 8.39 7.18 -8.54
N ALA A 14 8.25 6.47 -7.42
CA ALA A 14 7.67 5.13 -7.41
C ALA A 14 6.21 5.15 -7.89
N GLU A 15 5.40 6.12 -7.47
CA GLU A 15 4.01 6.30 -7.90
C GLU A 15 3.92 6.55 -9.42
N LYS A 16 4.83 7.37 -9.97
CA LYS A 16 4.93 7.59 -11.43
C LYS A 16 5.29 6.31 -12.17
N LEU A 17 6.27 5.55 -11.69
CA LEU A 17 6.68 4.28 -12.31
C LEU A 17 5.54 3.26 -12.27
N ASN A 18 4.86 3.10 -11.13
CA ASN A 18 3.70 2.22 -10.99
C ASN A 18 2.55 2.61 -11.94
N LYS A 19 2.33 3.91 -12.14
CA LYS A 19 1.35 4.42 -13.11
C LYS A 19 1.74 4.05 -14.56
N TRP A 20 3.00 4.23 -14.94
CA TRP A 20 3.49 3.82 -16.26
C TRP A 20 3.38 2.31 -16.47
N GLU A 21 3.70 1.53 -15.44
CA GLU A 21 3.58 0.08 -15.44
C GLU A 21 2.14 -0.35 -15.73
N SER A 22 1.16 0.26 -15.05
CA SER A 22 -0.27 0.00 -15.28
C SER A 22 -0.70 0.39 -16.71
N ILE A 23 -0.20 1.51 -17.25
CA ILE A 23 -0.51 1.93 -18.62
C ILE A 23 0.06 0.94 -19.64
N ILE A 24 1.33 0.55 -19.50
CA ILE A 24 1.98 -0.41 -20.41
C ILE A 24 1.31 -1.78 -20.33
N PHE A 25 0.88 -2.19 -19.14
CA PHE A 25 0.13 -3.43 -18.97
C PHE A 25 -1.20 -3.40 -19.74
N ILE A 26 -1.97 -2.31 -19.65
CA ILE A 26 -3.21 -2.15 -20.43
C ILE A 26 -2.92 -2.16 -21.93
N ILE A 27 -1.87 -1.46 -22.39
CA ILE A 27 -1.45 -1.49 -23.79
C ILE A 27 -1.10 -2.91 -24.23
N SER A 28 -0.37 -3.66 -23.40
CA SER A 28 0.01 -5.05 -23.67
C SER A 28 -1.21 -5.96 -23.79
N PHE A 29 -2.20 -5.75 -22.92
CA PHE A 29 -3.46 -6.47 -22.96
C PHE A 29 -4.26 -6.15 -24.24
N ILE A 30 -4.41 -4.87 -24.60
CA ILE A 30 -5.10 -4.45 -25.83
C ILE A 30 -4.38 -5.01 -27.06
N PHE A 31 -3.05 -4.98 -27.07
CA PHE A 31 -2.25 -5.55 -28.13
C PHE A 31 -2.51 -7.07 -28.26
N SER A 32 -2.56 -7.79 -27.14
CA SER A 32 -2.90 -9.22 -27.12
C SER A 32 -4.31 -9.49 -27.69
N LEU A 33 -5.29 -8.62 -27.44
CA LEU A 33 -6.64 -8.76 -27.99
C LEU A 33 -6.66 -8.54 -29.52
N ILE A 34 -6.04 -7.44 -29.99
CA ILE A 34 -5.99 -7.12 -31.42
C ILE A 34 -5.28 -8.24 -32.18
N PHE A 35 -4.16 -8.72 -31.63
CA PHE A 35 -3.39 -9.79 -32.25
C PHE A 35 -4.21 -11.08 -32.35
N SER A 36 -4.92 -11.46 -31.29
CA SER A 36 -5.78 -12.66 -31.26
C SER A 36 -6.90 -12.64 -32.32
N ILE A 37 -7.34 -11.46 -32.75
CA ILE A 37 -8.43 -11.30 -33.74
C ILE A 37 -7.89 -11.15 -35.17
N TYR A 38 -6.87 -10.32 -35.38
CA TYR A 38 -6.56 -9.79 -36.71
C TYR A 38 -5.25 -10.32 -37.33
N LEU A 39 -4.28 -10.74 -36.52
CA LEU A 39 -2.93 -11.03 -37.00
C LEU A 39 -2.57 -12.47 -36.61
N LYS A 40 -2.47 -13.36 -37.60
CA LYS A 40 -2.07 -14.77 -37.37
C LYS A 40 -0.55 -14.99 -37.36
N ASP A 41 0.26 -13.93 -37.48
CA ASP A 41 1.73 -14.02 -37.51
C ASP A 41 2.36 -14.22 -36.11
N SER A 42 2.52 -15.49 -35.72
CA SER A 42 3.03 -15.87 -34.41
C SER A 42 4.41 -15.31 -34.04
N ASN A 43 5.26 -14.97 -35.00
CA ASN A 43 6.65 -14.58 -34.68
C ASN A 43 6.73 -13.12 -34.24
N PHE A 44 6.08 -12.21 -34.97
CA PHE A 44 6.08 -10.78 -34.64
C PHE A 44 5.41 -10.52 -33.29
N SER A 45 4.25 -11.14 -33.02
CA SER A 45 3.57 -11.00 -31.72
C SER A 45 4.41 -11.51 -30.56
N SER A 46 5.11 -12.63 -30.74
CA SER A 46 5.98 -13.19 -29.71
C SER A 46 7.10 -12.21 -29.36
N ILE A 47 7.75 -11.61 -30.37
CA ILE A 47 8.82 -10.61 -30.15
C ILE A 47 8.28 -9.40 -29.39
N VAL A 48 7.14 -8.83 -29.83
CA VAL A 48 6.54 -7.67 -29.16
C VAL A 48 6.14 -8.01 -27.72
N SER A 49 5.56 -9.18 -27.49
CA SER A 49 5.15 -9.64 -26.15
C SER A 49 6.35 -9.79 -25.22
N ILE A 50 7.47 -10.34 -25.71
CA ILE A 50 8.72 -10.46 -24.95
C ILE A 50 9.24 -9.07 -24.55
N ILE A 51 9.28 -8.12 -25.50
CA ILE A 51 9.73 -6.75 -25.22
C ILE A 51 8.86 -6.09 -24.16
N LEU A 52 7.53 -6.19 -24.28
CA LEU A 52 6.59 -5.64 -23.31
C LEU A 52 6.76 -6.27 -21.91
N LEU A 53 6.96 -7.59 -21.83
CA LEU A 53 7.24 -8.29 -20.58
C LEU A 53 8.55 -7.81 -19.92
N VAL A 54 9.61 -7.60 -20.70
CA VAL A 54 10.88 -7.06 -20.19
C VAL A 54 10.66 -5.65 -19.63
N ILE A 55 9.95 -4.79 -20.35
CA ILE A 55 9.64 -3.43 -19.89
C ILE A 55 8.83 -3.45 -18.59
N LEU A 56 7.77 -4.26 -18.51
CA LEU A 56 6.95 -4.42 -17.31
C LEU A 56 7.77 -4.92 -16.11
N THR A 57 8.68 -5.85 -16.36
CA THR A 57 9.59 -6.39 -15.33
C THR A 57 10.53 -5.30 -14.81
N VAL A 58 11.18 -4.55 -15.71
CA VAL A 58 12.07 -3.43 -15.35
C VAL A 58 11.32 -2.36 -14.55
N LEU A 59 10.10 -2.00 -14.95
CA LEU A 59 9.26 -1.06 -14.21
C LEU A 59 8.91 -1.58 -12.82
N THR A 60 8.52 -2.85 -12.69
CA THR A 60 8.19 -3.47 -11.40
C THR A 60 9.37 -3.39 -10.43
N PHE A 61 10.58 -3.78 -10.87
CA PHE A 61 11.77 -3.71 -10.03
C PHE A 61 12.20 -2.28 -9.71
N SER A 62 12.04 -1.35 -10.67
CA SER A 62 12.35 0.06 -10.45
C SER A 62 11.40 0.67 -9.42
N THR A 63 10.10 0.41 -9.53
CA THR A 63 9.09 0.83 -8.54
C THR A 63 9.47 0.34 -7.15
N ALA A 64 9.76 -0.96 -7.00
CA ALA A 64 10.15 -1.55 -5.71
C ALA A 64 11.44 -0.94 -5.14
N TYR A 65 12.41 -0.63 -6.00
CA TYR A 65 13.66 0.03 -5.59
C TYR A 65 13.42 1.41 -4.97
N TYR A 66 12.62 2.25 -5.64
CA TYR A 66 12.30 3.59 -5.13
C TYR A 66 11.42 3.54 -3.88
N GLN A 67 10.47 2.60 -3.79
CA GLN A 67 9.71 2.35 -2.55
C GLN A 67 10.64 2.02 -1.39
N ASN A 68 11.52 1.03 -1.55
CA ASN A 68 12.44 0.60 -0.49
C ASN A 68 13.37 1.75 -0.01
N LYS A 69 13.79 2.62 -0.93
CA LYS A 69 14.55 3.83 -0.57
C LYS A 69 13.71 4.81 0.24
N GLY A 70 12.48 5.09 -0.19
CA GLY A 70 11.53 5.93 0.55
C GLY A 70 11.27 5.40 1.95
N ASP A 71 11.01 4.09 2.08
CA ASP A 71 10.78 3.43 3.36
C ASP A 71 11.99 3.48 4.29
N THR A 72 13.20 3.35 3.75
CA THR A 72 14.43 3.45 4.55
C THR A 72 14.60 4.84 5.14
N ILE A 73 14.30 5.88 4.37
CA ILE A 73 14.35 7.27 4.83
C ILE A 73 13.24 7.51 5.86
N ARG A 74 12.01 7.06 5.59
CA ARG A 74 10.88 7.14 6.51
C ARG A 74 11.18 6.51 7.86
N ARG A 75 11.77 5.31 7.88
CA ARG A 75 12.14 4.63 9.14
C ARG A 75 13.19 5.40 9.95
N ARG A 76 14.19 5.99 9.30
CA ARG A 76 15.19 6.80 9.99
C ARG A 76 14.57 8.05 10.61
N ASP A 77 13.71 8.73 9.85
CA ASP A 77 13.00 9.93 10.31
C ASP A 77 12.01 9.59 11.44
N PHE A 78 11.32 8.45 11.35
CA PHE A 78 10.49 7.91 12.41
C PHE A 78 11.26 7.70 13.72
N ILE A 79 12.45 7.08 13.65
CA ILE A 79 13.27 6.81 14.83
C ILE A 79 13.78 8.14 15.42
N ASP A 80 14.24 9.08 14.59
CA ASP A 80 14.65 10.42 15.04
C ASP A 80 13.50 11.15 15.74
N ASN A 81 12.31 11.16 15.15
CA ASN A 81 11.14 11.81 15.74
C ASN A 81 10.71 11.15 17.06
N SER A 82 10.80 9.81 17.14
CA SER A 82 10.30 9.06 18.29
C SER A 82 11.28 9.02 19.46
N PHE A 83 12.59 8.99 19.20
CA PHE A 83 13.63 8.79 20.23
C PHE A 83 14.59 9.97 20.38
N GLY A 84 14.48 11.02 19.56
CA GLY A 84 15.37 12.19 19.62
C GLY A 84 16.78 11.92 19.09
N THR A 85 16.94 10.92 18.22
CA THR A 85 18.22 10.58 17.58
C THR A 85 18.52 11.48 16.38
N LYS A 86 19.68 11.25 15.72
CA LYS A 86 20.13 12.01 14.53
C LYS A 86 20.60 11.07 13.41
N LEU A 87 19.73 10.16 12.98
CA LEU A 87 19.95 9.18 11.91
C LEU A 87 19.71 9.78 10.51
N THR A 88 18.99 10.89 10.43
CA THR A 88 18.70 11.63 9.20
C THR A 88 19.48 12.95 9.14
N ILE A 89 19.84 13.38 7.93
CA ILE A 89 20.42 14.72 7.69
C ILE A 89 19.29 15.77 7.64
N TYR A 90 18.13 15.40 7.09
CA TYR A 90 16.96 16.26 6.95
C TYR A 90 15.77 15.54 7.58
N SER A 91 15.24 16.10 8.66
CA SER A 91 14.03 15.60 9.31
C SER A 91 12.77 16.12 8.61
N SER A 92 11.67 15.38 8.74
CA SER A 92 10.36 15.85 8.29
C SER A 92 9.85 17.04 9.11
N VAL A 93 8.96 17.83 8.50
CA VAL A 93 8.27 18.96 9.12
C VAL A 93 6.77 18.74 9.01
N ASP A 94 6.09 18.74 10.15
CA ASP A 94 4.65 18.52 10.29
C ASP A 94 4.17 17.14 9.77
N TYR A 95 5.06 16.15 9.68
CA TYR A 95 4.70 14.77 9.31
C TYR A 95 4.14 13.99 10.49
N TYR A 96 4.72 14.17 11.68
CA TYR A 96 4.23 13.64 12.95
C TYR A 96 3.58 14.76 13.75
N THR A 97 2.37 14.55 14.28
CA THR A 97 1.60 15.60 14.98
C THR A 97 1.54 15.42 16.49
N ASN A 98 2.45 14.61 17.03
CA ASN A 98 2.52 14.23 18.46
C ASN A 98 3.77 14.83 19.13
N SER A 99 4.00 16.12 18.89
CA SER A 99 5.16 16.85 19.42
C SER A 99 5.17 16.96 20.95
N GLU A 100 3.97 16.94 21.54
CA GLU A 100 3.66 17.00 22.97
C GLU A 100 4.11 15.75 23.74
N VAL A 101 4.29 14.61 23.05
CA VAL A 101 4.73 13.35 23.68
C VAL A 101 6.26 13.36 23.83
N GLU A 102 6.74 13.01 25.02
CA GLU A 102 8.18 12.89 25.31
C GLU A 102 8.84 11.75 24.52
N PHE A 103 10.12 11.90 24.19
CA PHE A 103 10.88 10.89 23.44
C PHE A 103 10.92 9.54 24.16
N GLY A 104 10.78 8.47 23.38
CA GLY A 104 10.88 7.09 23.85
C GLY A 104 9.84 6.16 23.22
N MET A 105 9.69 4.98 23.81
CA MET A 105 8.77 3.94 23.31
C MET A 105 7.31 4.42 23.22
N ASN A 106 6.88 5.29 24.13
CA ASN A 106 5.53 5.87 24.08
C ASN A 106 5.32 6.70 22.82
N LYS A 107 6.22 7.64 22.53
CA LYS A 107 6.13 8.45 21.31
C LYS A 107 6.18 7.61 20.06
N ALA A 108 7.02 6.58 20.04
CA ALA A 108 7.07 5.61 18.94
C ALA A 108 5.70 4.92 18.71
N LEU A 109 5.06 4.46 19.80
CA LEU A 109 3.73 3.85 19.75
C LEU A 109 2.69 4.83 19.21
N ILE A 110 2.64 6.06 19.73
CA ILE A 110 1.66 7.08 19.31
C ILE A 110 1.85 7.47 17.84
N ASN A 111 3.11 7.67 17.42
CA ASN A 111 3.43 7.96 16.02
C ASN A 111 3.02 6.80 15.10
N VAL A 112 3.22 5.54 15.51
CA VAL A 112 2.70 4.39 14.74
C VAL A 112 1.19 4.37 14.76
N PHE A 113 0.54 4.72 15.87
CA PHE A 113 -0.91 4.74 15.96
C PHE A 113 -1.53 5.76 14.99
N GLU A 114 -0.96 6.97 14.91
CA GLU A 114 -1.36 7.98 13.93
C GLU A 114 -1.22 7.42 12.50
N ASN A 115 -0.03 6.95 12.13
CA ASN A 115 0.22 6.43 10.78
C ASN A 115 -0.67 5.23 10.44
N LEU A 116 -0.88 4.32 11.39
CA LEU A 116 -1.76 3.16 11.27
C LEU A 116 -3.20 3.59 11.07
N PHE A 117 -3.70 4.53 11.87
CA PHE A 117 -5.07 5.04 11.77
C PHE A 117 -5.36 5.62 10.38
N PHE A 118 -4.46 6.46 9.87
CA PHE A 118 -4.58 7.01 8.51
C PHE A 118 -4.53 5.89 7.45
N SER A 119 -3.54 5.00 7.55
CA SER A 119 -3.37 3.89 6.61
C SER A 119 -4.60 2.99 6.56
N LEU A 120 -5.13 2.58 7.72
CA LEU A 120 -6.28 1.69 7.82
C LEU A 120 -7.52 2.27 7.15
N ASN A 121 -7.84 3.54 7.42
CA ASN A 121 -9.02 4.19 6.86
C ASN A 121 -8.91 4.37 5.33
N ILE A 122 -7.72 4.70 4.82
CA ILE A 122 -7.48 4.86 3.38
C ILE A 122 -7.55 3.50 2.68
N VAL A 123 -6.89 2.49 3.23
CA VAL A 123 -6.83 1.14 2.65
C VAL A 123 -8.21 0.48 2.66
N LYS A 124 -9.04 0.71 3.69
CA LYS A 124 -10.45 0.28 3.68
C LYS A 124 -11.21 0.82 2.48
N LYS A 125 -10.98 2.10 2.11
CA LYS A 125 -11.58 2.67 0.90
C LYS A 125 -11.02 2.07 -0.39
N MET A 126 -9.70 1.84 -0.43
CA MET A 126 -9.05 1.16 -1.57
C MET A 126 -9.57 -0.28 -1.76
N LYS A 127 -9.71 -1.04 -0.67
CA LYS A 127 -10.28 -2.38 -0.65
C LYS A 127 -11.69 -2.40 -1.25
N ASN A 128 -12.56 -1.46 -0.87
CA ASN A 128 -13.91 -1.39 -1.45
C ASN A 128 -13.88 -1.17 -2.97
N ASN A 129 -12.95 -0.36 -3.48
CA ASN A 129 -12.78 -0.21 -4.93
C ASN A 129 -12.29 -1.51 -5.57
N SER A 130 -11.36 -2.23 -4.92
CA SER A 130 -10.86 -3.51 -5.40
C SER A 130 -11.94 -4.61 -5.42
N VAL A 131 -12.81 -4.65 -4.40
CA VAL A 131 -13.99 -5.55 -4.37
C VAL A 131 -14.88 -5.33 -5.59
N ILE A 132 -15.17 -4.07 -5.95
CA ILE A 132 -16.00 -3.76 -7.12
C ILE A 132 -15.33 -4.26 -8.41
N LYS A 133 -14.03 -4.01 -8.59
CA LYS A 133 -13.25 -4.52 -9.74
C LYS A 133 -13.29 -6.05 -9.81
N MET A 134 -13.08 -6.73 -8.68
CA MET A 134 -13.10 -8.18 -8.56
C MET A 134 -14.46 -8.76 -8.94
N SER A 135 -15.56 -8.19 -8.41
CA SER A 135 -16.92 -8.64 -8.72
C SER A 135 -17.26 -8.51 -10.20
N ILE A 136 -16.86 -7.40 -10.84
CA ILE A 136 -17.05 -7.21 -12.29
C ILE A 136 -16.24 -8.24 -13.08
N GLY A 137 -14.97 -8.47 -12.70
CA GLY A 137 -14.12 -9.46 -13.35
C GLY A 137 -14.66 -10.89 -13.23
N LEU A 138 -15.15 -11.27 -12.04
CA LEU A 138 -15.79 -12.56 -11.81
C LEU A 138 -17.05 -12.74 -12.67
N LEU A 139 -17.88 -11.71 -12.77
CA LEU A 139 -19.07 -11.74 -13.64
C LEU A 139 -18.69 -11.99 -15.10
N ILE A 140 -17.67 -11.29 -15.60
CA ILE A 140 -17.16 -11.49 -16.97
C ILE A 140 -16.64 -12.92 -17.17
N LEU A 141 -15.90 -13.47 -16.20
CA LEU A 141 -15.42 -14.85 -16.27
C LEU A 141 -16.55 -15.87 -16.29
N LEU A 142 -17.61 -15.66 -15.50
CA LEU A 142 -18.78 -16.54 -15.50
C LEU A 142 -19.48 -16.55 -16.87
N LEU A 143 -19.55 -15.40 -17.55
CA LEU A 143 -20.11 -15.34 -18.92
C LEU A 143 -19.26 -16.14 -19.92
N PHE A 144 -17.93 -16.12 -19.82
CA PHE A 144 -17.07 -16.97 -20.66
C PHE A 144 -17.13 -18.44 -20.27
N ALA A 145 -17.31 -18.75 -18.99
CA ALA A 145 -17.47 -20.12 -18.52
C ALA A 145 -18.75 -20.76 -19.06
N THR A 146 -19.86 -20.01 -19.13
CA THR A 146 -21.14 -20.50 -19.69
C THR A 146 -21.11 -20.58 -21.21
N TYR A 147 -20.48 -19.63 -21.90
CA TYR A 147 -20.31 -19.67 -23.36
C TYR A 147 -19.28 -20.71 -23.83
N GLY A 148 -18.34 -21.07 -22.94
CA GLY A 148 -17.22 -21.95 -23.20
C GLY A 148 -15.97 -21.17 -23.61
N PHE A 149 -14.88 -21.33 -22.86
CA PHE A 149 -13.58 -20.67 -23.14
C PHE A 149 -13.04 -21.02 -24.53
N ALA A 150 -13.21 -22.27 -24.98
CA ALA A 150 -12.75 -22.72 -26.28
C ALA A 150 -13.50 -22.07 -27.46
N ASN A 151 -14.69 -21.53 -27.22
CA ASN A 151 -15.54 -20.94 -28.25
C ASN A 151 -15.25 -19.44 -28.46
N SER A 152 -14.35 -18.84 -27.67
CA SER A 152 -14.07 -17.40 -27.72
C SER A 152 -12.58 -17.11 -27.83
N LEU A 153 -12.21 -16.35 -28.87
CA LEU A 153 -10.85 -15.83 -29.06
C LEU A 153 -10.41 -14.85 -27.96
N LEU A 154 -11.35 -14.31 -27.18
CA LEU A 154 -11.10 -13.31 -26.14
C LEU A 154 -10.98 -13.90 -24.74
N ALA A 155 -11.43 -15.15 -24.55
CA ALA A 155 -11.58 -15.72 -23.22
C ALA A 155 -10.21 -15.91 -22.53
N LEU A 156 -9.18 -16.32 -23.28
CA LEU A 156 -7.84 -16.54 -22.74
C LEU A 156 -7.15 -15.21 -22.32
N PRO A 157 -7.09 -14.15 -23.15
CA PRO A 157 -6.56 -12.85 -22.72
C PRO A 157 -7.29 -12.30 -21.48
N ILE A 158 -8.63 -12.39 -21.44
CA ILE A 158 -9.42 -11.88 -20.31
C ILE A 158 -9.13 -12.67 -19.03
N LEU A 159 -8.96 -14.00 -19.14
CA LEU A 159 -8.52 -14.82 -18.01
C LEU A 159 -7.12 -14.43 -17.52
N GLN A 160 -6.18 -14.19 -18.43
CA GLN A 160 -4.83 -13.72 -18.07
C GLN A 160 -4.85 -12.37 -17.37
N LEU A 161 -5.70 -11.43 -17.83
CA LEU A 161 -5.90 -10.15 -17.16
C LEU A 161 -6.46 -10.33 -15.74
N PHE A 162 -7.47 -11.19 -15.59
CA PHE A 162 -8.08 -11.44 -14.30
C PHE A 162 -7.11 -12.12 -13.32
N LEU A 163 -6.30 -13.06 -13.80
CA LEU A 163 -5.26 -13.73 -13.01
C LEU A 163 -3.99 -12.89 -12.82
N SER A 164 -3.94 -11.67 -13.38
CA SER A 164 -2.78 -10.80 -13.23
C SER A 164 -2.70 -10.18 -11.83
N LYS A 165 -1.51 -9.65 -11.51
CA LYS A 165 -1.28 -8.94 -10.25
C LYS A 165 -2.21 -7.74 -10.00
N TYR A 166 -2.79 -7.17 -11.06
CA TYR A 166 -3.64 -5.98 -10.97
C TYR A 166 -5.08 -6.25 -10.52
N PHE A 167 -5.48 -7.51 -10.38
CA PHE A 167 -6.81 -7.88 -9.91
C PHE A 167 -6.75 -8.74 -8.65
N ILE A 168 -6.34 -10.01 -8.79
CA ILE A 168 -6.39 -10.96 -7.67
C ILE A 168 -5.35 -10.62 -6.61
N GLU A 169 -4.11 -10.38 -7.02
CA GLU A 169 -3.03 -10.08 -6.07
C GLU A 169 -3.29 -8.76 -5.34
N GLU A 170 -3.67 -7.68 -6.04
CA GLU A 170 -4.08 -6.41 -5.43
C GLU A 170 -5.17 -6.63 -4.36
N PHE A 171 -6.21 -7.42 -4.67
CA PHE A 171 -7.30 -7.71 -3.75
C PHE A 171 -6.84 -8.48 -2.50
N ILE A 172 -6.04 -9.54 -2.69
CA ILE A 172 -5.53 -10.36 -1.59
C ILE A 172 -4.63 -9.52 -0.68
N LEU A 173 -3.69 -8.76 -1.26
CA LEU A 173 -2.78 -7.91 -0.50
C LEU A 173 -3.54 -6.83 0.28
N LEU A 174 -4.50 -6.15 -0.35
CA LEU A 174 -5.34 -5.16 0.34
C LEU A 174 -6.13 -5.77 1.50
N ASN A 175 -6.70 -6.97 1.31
CA ASN A 175 -7.46 -7.63 2.36
C ASN A 175 -6.57 -8.00 3.55
N ASN A 176 -5.41 -8.61 3.29
CA ASN A 176 -4.46 -8.99 4.32
C ASN A 176 -3.93 -7.73 5.05
N TYR A 177 -3.62 -6.67 4.30
CA TYR A 177 -3.14 -5.42 4.89
C TYR A 177 -4.17 -4.80 5.85
N VAL A 178 -5.45 -4.76 5.46
CA VAL A 178 -6.53 -4.29 6.36
C VAL A 178 -6.61 -5.14 7.62
N GLN A 179 -6.62 -6.46 7.50
CA GLN A 179 -6.74 -7.37 8.65
C GLN A 179 -5.59 -7.17 9.65
N GLU A 180 -4.35 -7.11 9.16
CA GLU A 180 -3.18 -6.87 10.01
C GLU A 180 -3.21 -5.49 10.69
N LEU A 181 -3.65 -4.44 9.97
CA LEU A 181 -3.80 -3.11 10.58
C LEU A 181 -4.90 -3.09 11.65
N GLU A 182 -6.01 -3.81 11.47
CA GLU A 182 -7.07 -3.92 12.49
C GLU A 182 -6.57 -4.66 13.74
N ILE A 183 -5.78 -5.73 13.58
CA ILE A 183 -5.17 -6.44 14.70
C ILE A 183 -4.22 -5.52 15.47
N LEU A 184 -3.33 -4.83 14.76
CA LEU A 184 -2.37 -3.90 15.37
C LEU A 184 -3.07 -2.70 16.06
N GLU A 185 -4.18 -2.19 15.50
CA GLU A 185 -5.00 -1.16 16.14
C GLU A 185 -5.49 -1.61 17.52
N GLN A 186 -6.02 -2.82 17.61
CA GLN A 186 -6.49 -3.37 18.89
C GLN A 186 -5.34 -3.58 19.87
N GLU A 187 -4.18 -4.08 19.41
CA GLU A 187 -3.01 -4.23 20.29
C GLU A 187 -2.51 -2.88 20.83
N ILE A 188 -2.58 -1.81 20.04
CA ILE A 188 -2.26 -0.46 20.50
C ILE A 188 -3.26 -0.01 21.57
N ILE A 189 -4.56 -0.18 21.31
CA ILE A 189 -5.62 0.20 22.26
C ILE A 189 -5.44 -0.54 23.60
N ASP A 190 -5.10 -1.83 23.56
CA ASP A 190 -4.82 -2.61 24.77
C ASP A 190 -3.63 -2.03 25.56
N VAL A 191 -2.54 -1.65 24.87
CA VAL A 191 -1.37 -1.04 25.52
C VAL A 191 -1.69 0.33 26.13
N LEU A 192 -2.61 1.09 25.54
CA LEU A 192 -3.02 2.42 26.02
C LEU A 192 -4.03 2.34 27.18
N THR A 193 -4.85 1.30 27.25
CA THR A 193 -5.95 1.20 28.23
C THR A 193 -5.60 0.43 29.50
N ILE A 194 -4.63 -0.47 29.46
CA ILE A 194 -4.19 -1.23 30.64
C ILE A 194 -3.42 -0.30 31.58
N LYS A 195 -4.06 0.08 32.70
CA LYS A 195 -3.55 1.06 33.68
C LYS A 195 -2.23 0.64 34.34
N GLU A 196 -2.09 -0.63 34.68
CA GLU A 196 -0.91 -1.15 35.38
C GLU A 196 -0.28 -2.28 34.57
N MET A 197 0.65 -1.91 33.71
CA MET A 197 1.46 -2.87 32.96
C MET A 197 2.91 -2.73 33.40
N ASN A 198 3.55 -3.86 33.74
CA ASN A 198 4.98 -3.88 34.00
C ASN A 198 5.74 -3.25 32.82
N ARG A 199 6.70 -2.36 33.10
CA ARG A 199 7.43 -1.60 32.10
C ARG A 199 8.05 -2.48 31.01
N VAL A 200 8.70 -3.58 31.38
CA VAL A 200 9.37 -4.49 30.43
C VAL A 200 8.35 -5.17 29.53
N ILE A 201 7.20 -5.59 30.09
CA ILE A 201 6.10 -6.18 29.32
C ILE A 201 5.53 -5.14 28.35
N ARG A 202 5.35 -3.90 28.81
CA ARG A 202 4.81 -2.81 27.99
C ARG A 202 5.74 -2.46 26.84
N GLU A 203 7.03 -2.28 27.11
CA GLU A 203 8.04 -2.02 26.07
C GLU A 203 8.14 -3.20 25.08
N GLY A 204 8.05 -4.44 25.55
CA GLY A 204 8.00 -5.63 24.70
C GLY A 204 6.78 -5.66 23.77
N ARG A 205 5.60 -5.30 24.27
CA ARG A 205 4.38 -5.17 23.44
C ARG A 205 4.50 -4.04 22.42
N ILE A 206 5.01 -2.88 22.83
CA ILE A 206 5.27 -1.77 21.90
C ILE A 206 6.21 -2.22 20.80
N MET A 207 7.33 -2.87 21.14
CA MET A 207 8.30 -3.36 20.16
C MET A 207 7.67 -4.34 19.16
N LYS A 208 6.82 -5.27 19.64
CA LYS A 208 6.06 -6.18 18.78
C LYS A 208 5.18 -5.41 17.79
N ILE A 209 4.45 -4.40 18.25
CA ILE A 209 3.58 -3.56 17.40
C ILE A 209 4.42 -2.81 16.35
N LEU A 210 5.53 -2.19 16.76
CA LEU A 210 6.42 -1.46 15.85
C LEU A 210 6.97 -2.37 14.75
N ILE A 211 7.47 -3.55 15.12
CA ILE A 211 7.98 -4.55 14.16
C ILE A 211 6.85 -5.03 13.24
N GLY A 212 5.68 -5.35 13.80
CA GLY A 212 4.52 -5.82 13.05
C GLY A 212 4.08 -4.80 12.00
N TYR A 213 3.98 -3.52 12.38
CA TYR A 213 3.62 -2.44 11.47
C TYR A 213 4.62 -2.29 10.32
N GLU A 214 5.93 -2.26 10.62
CA GLU A 214 6.98 -2.12 9.60
C GLU A 214 7.10 -3.34 8.69
N CYS A 215 6.90 -4.55 9.23
CA CYS A 215 6.83 -5.78 8.44
C CYS A 215 5.62 -5.77 7.51
N ASN A 216 4.46 -5.31 8.00
CA ASN A 216 3.23 -5.26 7.22
C ASN A 216 3.34 -4.26 6.04
N ILE A 217 3.93 -3.08 6.26
CA ILE A 217 4.27 -2.15 5.17
C ILE A 217 5.21 -2.81 4.16
N SER A 218 6.30 -3.42 4.63
CA SER A 218 7.34 -3.97 3.77
C SER A 218 6.87 -5.18 2.96
N TYR A 219 5.98 -6.00 3.53
CA TYR A 219 5.40 -7.18 2.89
C TYR A 219 4.34 -6.78 1.86
N SER A 220 3.39 -5.93 2.25
CA SER A 220 2.27 -5.56 1.38
C SER A 220 2.71 -4.69 0.20
N LYS A 221 3.71 -3.82 0.39
CA LYS A 221 4.19 -2.83 -0.59
C LYS A 221 3.07 -1.98 -1.23
N ILE A 222 1.96 -1.85 -0.51
CA ILE A 222 0.79 -1.11 -0.98
C ILE A 222 1.12 0.39 -0.92
N MET A 223 1.06 1.05 -2.07
CA MET A 223 1.06 2.51 -2.12
C MET A 223 -0.35 3.02 -1.81
N LEU A 224 -0.47 3.86 -0.80
CA LEU A 224 -1.73 4.54 -0.51
C LEU A 224 -2.11 5.45 -1.68
N ASP A 225 -3.38 5.40 -2.09
CA ASP A 225 -3.89 6.24 -3.17
C ASP A 225 -3.89 7.72 -2.73
N SER A 226 -3.05 8.53 -3.38
CA SER A 226 -2.89 9.96 -3.09
C SER A 226 -4.20 10.76 -3.21
N LYS A 227 -5.12 10.37 -4.10
CA LYS A 227 -6.41 11.05 -4.25
C LYS A 227 -7.34 10.71 -3.09
N ILE A 228 -7.37 9.45 -2.67
CA ILE A 228 -8.14 9.02 -1.50
C ILE A 228 -7.57 9.68 -0.24
N PHE A 229 -6.24 9.68 -0.07
CA PHE A 229 -5.55 10.37 1.02
C PHE A 229 -5.95 11.84 1.07
N ASN A 230 -5.76 12.60 -0.02
CA ASN A 230 -6.06 14.03 -0.04
C ASN A 230 -7.53 14.34 0.27
N ARG A 231 -8.47 13.49 -0.18
CA ARG A 231 -9.90 13.66 0.09
C ARG A 231 -10.25 13.38 1.56
N MET A 232 -9.57 12.43 2.21
CA MET A 232 -9.88 12.00 3.58
C MET A 232 -9.03 12.71 4.64
N ASN A 233 -7.94 13.39 4.25
CA ASN A 233 -6.96 13.94 5.16
C ASN A 233 -7.58 14.83 6.26
N ASP A 234 -8.46 15.75 5.88
CA ASP A 234 -9.00 16.74 6.81
C ASP A 234 -9.95 16.08 7.84
N GLU A 235 -10.83 15.20 7.38
CA GLU A 235 -11.72 14.41 8.24
C GLU A 235 -10.94 13.51 9.21
N LEU A 236 -9.91 12.81 8.70
CA LEU A 236 -9.09 11.92 9.52
C LEU A 236 -8.24 12.71 10.53
N SER A 237 -7.75 13.89 10.17
CA SER A 237 -7.00 14.75 11.09
C SER A 237 -7.86 15.20 12.28
N LEU A 238 -9.13 15.53 12.04
CA LEU A 238 -10.08 15.86 13.12
C LEU A 238 -10.35 14.66 14.02
N LYS A 239 -10.62 13.49 13.43
CA LYS A 239 -10.82 12.23 14.18
C LYS A 239 -9.59 11.82 14.98
N TRP A 240 -8.39 12.06 14.45
CA TRP A 240 -7.15 11.80 15.18
C TRP A 240 -7.07 12.64 16.45
N ASN A 241 -7.43 13.93 16.39
CA ASN A 241 -7.49 14.78 17.58
C ASN A 241 -8.50 14.27 18.62
N GLU A 242 -9.66 13.75 18.20
CA GLU A 242 -10.62 13.11 19.09
C GLU A 242 -10.04 11.85 19.76
N ILE A 243 -9.27 11.04 19.02
CA ILE A 243 -8.56 9.87 19.55
C ILE A 243 -7.54 10.30 20.61
N LYS A 244 -6.77 11.36 20.36
CA LYS A 244 -5.81 11.88 21.35
C LYS A 244 -6.49 12.24 22.66
N ILE A 245 -7.62 12.96 22.59
CA ILE A 245 -8.43 13.31 23.77
C ILE A 245 -8.94 12.04 24.48
N LYS A 246 -9.47 11.07 23.72
CA LYS A 246 -10.05 9.85 24.28
C LYS A 246 -9.04 9.01 25.07
N TYR A 247 -7.79 8.94 24.61
CA TYR A 247 -6.74 8.10 25.20
C TYR A 247 -5.72 8.88 26.03
N ASN A 248 -5.96 10.18 26.30
CA ASN A 248 -5.05 11.07 27.02
C ASN A 248 -3.61 11.03 26.48
N ILE A 249 -3.49 11.15 25.16
CA ILE A 249 -2.22 11.22 24.42
C ILE A 249 -1.64 12.63 24.51
#